data_AF-A0AAV9JX81-F1
#
_entry.id   AF-A0AAV9JX81-F1
#
_cell.length_a   1.000
_cell.length_b   1.000
_cell.length_c   1.000
_cell.angle_alpha   90.00
_cell.angle_beta   90.00
_cell.angle_gamma   90.00
#
_symmetry.space_group_name_H-M   'P 1'
#
loop_
_entity.id
_entity.type
_entity.pdbx_description
1 polymer ?
#
loop_
_entity_poly.entity_id
_entity_poly.type
_entity_poly.pdbx_seq_one_letter_code
_entity_poly.pdbx_strand_id
1 'polypeptide(L)'
;MTNKEALESLVAKLAGLQGDEALTDFVIICGEREWKVHRVILTLHSPVLAKAITGAFKESAERQINLSEEHPDCVDALVCYAYKLQYSLPDAGQGDVDHLDSLSFHVKVCVLADKYDIPHLKQMAIEKFKAGIDVAAEDLATAAELAYDASPATEKIRERIVAFGIENKLLSTAGKTGISAVMGNNAEFARDYAQALESRLDKYRVATQPNEHRYHCPSTSCERTFVAAIPERCILGTFACYWCEKSFHGDRWQHSRVKG
;
A
#
# COMPACT_ATOMS: atom_id res chain seq x y z
N MET A 1 22.58 -27.61 -22.38
CA MET A 1 21.40 -26.74 -22.42
C MET A 1 20.37 -27.27 -21.44
N THR A 2 20.28 -26.65 -20.28
CA THR A 2 19.18 -26.91 -19.33
C THR A 2 17.92 -26.18 -19.78
N ASN A 3 16.74 -26.61 -19.33
CA ASN A 3 15.47 -25.93 -19.64
C ASN A 3 15.50 -24.43 -19.21
N LYS A 4 16.24 -24.13 -18.14
CA LYS A 4 16.45 -22.76 -17.65
C LYS A 4 17.22 -21.89 -18.66
N GLU A 5 18.34 -22.37 -19.18
CA GLU A 5 19.14 -21.64 -20.18
C GLU A 5 18.35 -21.38 -21.47
N ALA A 6 17.53 -22.35 -21.89
CA ALA A 6 16.66 -22.19 -23.06
C ALA A 6 15.60 -21.12 -22.83
N LEU A 7 14.99 -21.07 -21.63
CA LEU A 7 14.02 -20.05 -21.26
C LEU A 7 14.65 -18.65 -21.19
N GLU A 8 15.83 -18.52 -20.59
CA GLU A 8 16.57 -17.25 -20.53
C GLU A 8 16.92 -16.73 -21.93
N SER A 9 17.34 -17.63 -22.84
CA SER A 9 17.60 -17.26 -24.23
C SER A 9 16.33 -16.80 -24.97
N LEU A 10 15.18 -17.44 -24.72
CA LEU A 10 13.90 -17.01 -25.28
C LEU A 10 13.50 -15.63 -24.78
N VAL A 11 13.58 -15.38 -23.46
CA VAL A 11 13.27 -14.07 -22.88
C VAL A 11 14.17 -12.98 -23.45
N ALA A 12 15.48 -13.24 -23.62
CA ALA A 12 16.40 -12.29 -24.23
C ALA A 12 16.03 -11.96 -25.70
N LYS A 13 15.58 -12.96 -26.47
CA LYS A 13 15.11 -12.76 -27.84
C LYS A 13 13.81 -11.95 -27.89
N LEU A 14 12.87 -12.23 -27.00
CA LEU A 14 11.64 -11.44 -26.87
C LEU A 14 11.95 -9.98 -26.50
N ALA A 15 12.84 -9.76 -25.54
CA ALA A 15 13.29 -8.42 -25.16
C ALA A 15 13.90 -7.64 -26.35
N GLY A 16 14.63 -8.34 -27.23
CA GLY A 16 15.21 -7.75 -28.45
C GLY A 16 14.19 -7.32 -29.50
N LEU A 17 12.94 -7.83 -29.45
CA LEU A 17 11.86 -7.37 -30.33
C LEU A 17 11.27 -6.03 -29.89
N GLN A 18 11.56 -5.56 -28.68
CA GLN A 18 11.07 -4.27 -28.22
C GLN A 18 11.79 -3.14 -28.97
N GLY A 19 11.06 -2.39 -29.80
CA GLY A 19 11.60 -1.34 -30.64
C GLY A 19 12.10 -1.82 -32.01
N ASP A 20 12.08 -3.14 -32.27
CA ASP A 20 12.20 -3.64 -33.64
C ASP A 20 10.86 -3.45 -34.35
N GLU A 21 10.86 -2.68 -35.43
CA GLU A 21 9.65 -2.45 -36.23
C GLU A 21 9.30 -3.65 -37.12
N ALA A 22 10.24 -4.59 -37.33
CA ALA A 22 9.99 -5.77 -38.12
C ALA A 22 8.87 -6.62 -37.49
N LEU A 23 7.87 -6.99 -38.30
CA LEU A 23 6.72 -7.80 -37.88
C LEU A 23 5.78 -7.13 -36.86
N THR A 24 5.99 -5.85 -36.53
CA THR A 24 4.99 -5.10 -35.76
C THR A 24 3.69 -5.01 -36.56
N ASP A 25 2.58 -5.31 -35.90
CA ASP A 25 1.26 -5.45 -36.51
C ASP A 25 0.15 -4.77 -35.70
N PHE A 26 0.54 -3.98 -34.69
CA PHE A 26 -0.34 -3.21 -33.83
C PHE A 26 0.34 -1.95 -33.29
N VAL A 27 -0.46 -0.95 -32.93
CA VAL A 27 0.02 0.30 -32.33
C VAL A 27 -0.72 0.60 -31.02
N ILE A 28 0.01 0.92 -29.96
CA ILE A 28 -0.55 1.52 -28.75
C ILE A 28 -0.32 3.02 -28.84
N ILE A 29 -1.38 3.81 -28.60
CA ILE A 29 -1.35 5.27 -28.61
C ILE A 29 -1.66 5.76 -27.19
N CYS A 30 -0.85 6.65 -26.63
CA CYS A 30 -1.09 7.30 -25.34
C CYS A 30 -0.66 8.76 -25.43
N GLY A 31 -1.64 9.66 -25.64
CA GLY A 31 -1.36 11.07 -25.89
C GLY A 31 -0.48 11.26 -27.12
N GLU A 32 0.71 11.80 -26.91
CA GLU A 32 1.72 12.05 -27.96
C GLU A 32 2.67 10.88 -28.20
N ARG A 33 2.62 9.83 -27.35
CA ARG A 33 3.50 8.67 -27.44
C ARG A 33 2.80 7.53 -28.16
N GLU A 34 3.55 6.89 -29.06
CA GLU A 34 3.11 5.73 -29.81
C GLU A 34 4.13 4.60 -29.68
N TRP A 35 3.64 3.37 -29.49
CA TRP A 35 4.45 2.16 -29.45
C TRP A 35 3.97 1.20 -30.53
N LYS A 36 4.80 0.94 -31.53
CA LYS A 36 4.61 -0.17 -32.48
C LYS A 36 4.94 -1.48 -31.77
N VAL A 37 4.01 -2.41 -31.77
CA VAL A 37 4.10 -3.65 -30.98
C VAL A 37 3.56 -4.85 -31.76
N HIS A 38 3.90 -6.03 -31.24
CA HIS A 38 3.47 -7.32 -31.77
C HIS A 38 2.21 -7.78 -31.03
N ARG A 39 1.11 -8.02 -31.75
CA ARG A 39 -0.17 -8.49 -31.20
C ARG A 39 0.01 -9.71 -30.33
N VAL A 40 0.77 -10.68 -30.84
CA VAL A 40 1.00 -11.95 -30.14
C VAL A 40 1.59 -11.73 -28.75
N ILE A 41 2.56 -10.82 -28.61
CA ILE A 41 3.21 -10.50 -27.34
C ILE A 41 2.21 -9.93 -26.33
N LEU A 42 1.37 -8.97 -26.76
CA LEU A 42 0.32 -8.43 -25.87
C LEU A 42 -0.71 -9.48 -25.46
N THR A 43 -1.16 -10.30 -26.42
CA THR A 43 -2.20 -11.32 -26.17
C THR A 43 -1.74 -12.43 -25.22
N LEU A 44 -0.43 -12.70 -25.14
CA LEU A 44 0.13 -13.68 -24.20
C LEU A 44 0.01 -13.23 -22.74
N HIS A 45 0.04 -11.93 -22.49
CA HIS A 45 0.08 -11.37 -21.14
C HIS A 45 -1.27 -10.92 -20.60
N SER A 46 -2.21 -10.61 -21.49
CA SER A 46 -3.50 -10.03 -21.10
C SER A 46 -4.65 -10.67 -21.88
N PRO A 47 -5.57 -11.38 -21.23
CA PRO A 47 -6.79 -11.86 -21.87
C PRO A 47 -7.72 -10.71 -22.28
N VAL A 48 -7.65 -9.57 -21.60
CA VAL A 48 -8.40 -8.36 -21.95
C VAL A 48 -7.88 -7.78 -23.27
N LEU A 49 -6.57 -7.57 -23.39
CA LEU A 49 -5.95 -7.12 -24.64
C LEU A 49 -6.14 -8.16 -25.74
N ALA A 50 -6.05 -9.46 -25.44
CA ALA A 50 -6.34 -10.50 -26.41
C ALA A 50 -7.75 -10.35 -27.00
N LYS A 51 -8.77 -10.16 -26.16
CA LYS A 51 -10.14 -9.91 -26.63
C LYS A 51 -10.27 -8.62 -27.45
N ALA A 52 -9.61 -7.53 -27.05
CA ALA A 52 -9.63 -6.28 -27.80
C ALA A 52 -8.97 -6.44 -29.18
N ILE A 53 -7.86 -7.18 -29.24
CA ILE A 53 -7.01 -7.33 -30.42
C ILE A 53 -7.55 -8.39 -31.41
N THR A 54 -8.19 -9.47 -30.93
CA THR A 54 -8.69 -10.56 -31.79
C THR A 54 -10.20 -10.59 -31.92
N GLY A 55 -10.92 -9.75 -31.16
CA GLY A 55 -12.37 -9.68 -31.17
C GLY A 55 -12.94 -8.80 -32.28
N ALA A 56 -14.24 -8.53 -32.19
CA ALA A 56 -14.97 -7.67 -33.15
C ALA A 56 -14.99 -6.19 -32.74
N PHE A 57 -14.00 -5.74 -31.96
CA PHE A 57 -13.91 -4.36 -31.50
C PHE A 57 -13.14 -3.48 -32.50
N LYS A 58 -13.29 -2.15 -32.37
CA LYS A 58 -12.63 -1.18 -33.28
C LYS A 58 -11.11 -1.37 -33.29
N GLU A 59 -10.53 -1.75 -32.16
CA GLU A 59 -9.10 -1.94 -31.96
C GLU A 59 -8.54 -3.02 -32.89
N SER A 60 -9.27 -4.12 -33.08
CA SER A 60 -8.87 -5.18 -34.01
C SER A 60 -8.94 -4.72 -35.47
N ALA A 61 -9.91 -3.89 -35.83
CA ALA A 61 -10.09 -3.41 -37.21
C ALA A 61 -9.06 -2.34 -37.58
N GLU A 62 -8.84 -1.38 -36.67
CA GLU A 62 -7.89 -0.28 -36.84
C GLU A 62 -6.44 -0.69 -36.58
N ARG A 63 -6.21 -1.87 -35.98
CA ARG A 63 -4.90 -2.36 -35.55
C ARG A 63 -4.19 -1.41 -34.58
N GLN A 64 -4.96 -0.73 -33.75
CA GLN A 64 -4.45 0.18 -32.74
C GLN A 64 -5.34 0.17 -31.50
N ILE A 65 -4.77 0.52 -30.36
CA ILE A 65 -5.52 0.80 -29.13
C ILE A 65 -5.13 2.16 -28.57
N ASN A 66 -6.13 2.95 -28.20
CA ASN A 66 -5.92 4.25 -27.59
C ASN A 66 -6.04 4.12 -26.07
N LEU A 67 -4.92 4.38 -25.39
CA LEU A 67 -4.74 4.34 -23.93
C LEU A 67 -4.49 5.74 -23.36
N SER A 68 -4.92 6.81 -24.03
CA SER A 68 -4.69 8.20 -23.58
C SER A 68 -5.36 8.57 -22.26
N GLU A 69 -6.21 7.71 -21.69
CA GLU A 69 -6.74 7.86 -20.31
C GLU A 69 -5.72 7.44 -19.25
N GLU A 70 -4.68 6.70 -19.63
CA GLU A 70 -3.63 6.21 -18.76
C GLU A 70 -2.42 7.16 -18.79
N HIS A 71 -1.56 7.06 -17.78
CA HIS A 71 -0.31 7.82 -17.78
C HIS A 71 0.70 7.19 -18.77
N PRO A 72 1.37 7.96 -19.65
CA PRO A 72 2.27 7.41 -20.66
C PRO A 72 3.41 6.55 -20.07
N ASP A 73 3.95 6.93 -18.91
CA ASP A 73 4.94 6.12 -18.19
C ASP A 73 4.41 4.74 -17.79
N CYS A 74 3.14 4.64 -17.39
CA CYS A 74 2.55 3.37 -17.02
C CYS A 74 2.30 2.49 -18.25
N VAL A 75 1.93 3.10 -19.39
CA VAL A 75 1.82 2.40 -20.68
C VAL A 75 3.20 1.90 -21.11
N ASP A 76 4.26 2.69 -20.96
CA ASP A 76 5.62 2.26 -21.23
C ASP A 76 6.04 1.08 -20.33
N ALA A 77 5.70 1.13 -19.05
CA ALA A 77 5.94 0.03 -18.12
C ALA A 77 5.22 -1.26 -18.54
N LEU A 78 3.97 -1.16 -19.01
CA LEU A 78 3.21 -2.29 -19.54
C LEU A 78 3.88 -2.87 -20.79
N VAL A 79 4.30 -2.02 -21.74
CA VAL A 79 4.99 -2.45 -22.97
C VAL A 79 6.33 -3.08 -22.61
N CYS A 80 7.15 -2.44 -21.79
CA CYS A 80 8.41 -2.98 -21.28
C CYS A 80 8.20 -4.35 -20.65
N TYR A 81 7.19 -4.49 -19.78
CA TYR A 81 6.86 -5.75 -19.15
C TYR A 81 6.48 -6.83 -20.17
N ALA A 82 5.70 -6.50 -21.20
CA ALA A 82 5.26 -7.47 -22.20
C ALA A 82 6.43 -8.11 -22.97
N TYR A 83 7.54 -7.40 -23.16
CA TYR A 83 8.72 -7.95 -23.85
C TYR A 83 9.81 -8.47 -22.91
N LYS A 84 10.01 -7.81 -21.77
CA LYS A 84 11.15 -8.04 -20.87
C LYS A 84 10.77 -8.79 -19.59
N LEU A 85 9.47 -8.99 -19.35
CA LEU A 85 8.92 -9.52 -18.10
C LEU A 85 9.30 -8.71 -16.85
N GLN A 86 9.72 -7.46 -17.05
CA GLN A 86 10.09 -6.51 -16.02
C GLN A 86 9.87 -5.09 -16.53
N TYR A 87 9.69 -4.14 -15.62
CA TYR A 87 9.66 -2.71 -15.93
C TYR A 87 10.56 -1.95 -14.96
N SER A 88 10.98 -0.75 -15.32
CA SER A 88 11.80 0.13 -14.47
C SER A 88 11.07 1.44 -14.19
N LEU A 89 11.58 2.22 -13.25
CA LEU A 89 11.12 3.60 -13.10
C LEU A 89 11.38 4.38 -14.40
N PRO A 90 10.57 5.39 -14.71
CA PRO A 90 10.82 6.28 -15.83
C PRO A 90 12.20 6.93 -15.71
N ASP A 91 12.87 7.13 -16.84
CA ASP A 91 14.18 7.76 -16.85
C ASP A 91 14.00 9.27 -16.71
N ALA A 92 14.39 9.84 -15.56
CA ALA A 92 14.24 11.27 -15.26
C ALA A 92 15.01 12.21 -16.21
N GLY A 93 15.77 11.66 -17.16
CA GLY A 93 16.55 12.38 -18.16
C GLY A 93 15.84 12.66 -19.50
N GLN A 94 14.65 12.11 -19.74
CA GLN A 94 13.82 12.55 -20.87
C GLN A 94 13.06 13.79 -20.38
N GLY A 95 13.21 14.94 -21.05
CA GLY A 95 12.71 16.24 -20.60
C GLY A 95 11.18 16.40 -20.54
N ASP A 96 10.43 15.32 -20.29
CA ASP A 96 9.01 15.34 -19.98
C ASP A 96 8.81 15.91 -18.56
N VAL A 97 7.96 16.93 -18.48
CA VAL A 97 7.65 17.66 -17.24
C VAL A 97 6.59 16.97 -16.38
N ASP A 98 6.00 15.87 -16.86
CA ASP A 98 4.86 15.18 -16.26
C ASP A 98 5.22 13.72 -15.93
N HIS A 99 6.25 13.52 -15.10
CA HIS A 99 6.61 12.20 -14.59
C HIS A 99 5.95 11.95 -13.23
N LEU A 100 5.42 10.75 -13.04
CA LEU A 100 4.91 10.31 -11.74
C LEU A 100 6.07 10.11 -10.76
N ASP A 101 5.85 10.45 -9.49
CA ASP A 101 6.75 10.03 -8.42
C ASP A 101 6.83 8.50 -8.33
N SER A 102 7.89 7.99 -7.71
CA SER A 102 8.18 6.55 -7.71
C SER A 102 7.05 5.73 -7.09
N LEU A 103 6.39 6.22 -6.04
CA LEU A 103 5.33 5.47 -5.36
C LEU A 103 4.04 5.51 -6.17
N SER A 104 3.61 6.69 -6.61
CA SER A 104 2.43 6.88 -7.45
C SER A 104 2.54 6.13 -8.77
N PHE A 105 3.73 6.06 -9.36
CA PHE A 105 4.01 5.24 -10.53
C PHE A 105 3.71 3.76 -10.29
N HIS A 106 4.21 3.19 -9.20
CA HIS A 106 3.91 1.78 -8.88
C HIS A 106 2.42 1.55 -8.57
N VAL A 107 1.73 2.51 -7.94
CA VAL A 107 0.27 2.44 -7.74
C VAL A 107 -0.46 2.42 -9.08
N LYS A 108 -0.15 3.35 -9.99
CA LYS A 108 -0.79 3.42 -11.32
C LYS A 108 -0.50 2.20 -12.17
N VAL A 109 0.73 1.65 -12.14
CA VAL A 109 1.04 0.38 -12.81
C VAL A 109 0.24 -0.78 -12.22
N CYS A 110 0.03 -0.82 -10.89
CA CYS A 110 -0.81 -1.84 -10.24
C CYS A 110 -2.27 -1.76 -10.72
N VAL A 111 -2.82 -0.54 -10.84
CA VAL A 111 -4.18 -0.29 -11.35
C VAL A 111 -4.29 -0.70 -12.83
N LEU A 112 -3.32 -0.29 -13.64
CA LEU A 112 -3.26 -0.63 -15.06
C LEU A 112 -3.19 -2.15 -15.27
N ALA A 113 -2.35 -2.83 -14.50
CA ALA A 113 -2.20 -4.27 -14.55
C ALA A 113 -3.48 -5.01 -14.13
N ASP A 114 -4.23 -4.48 -13.17
CA ASP A 114 -5.54 -5.01 -12.80
C ASP A 114 -6.58 -4.81 -13.92
N LYS A 115 -6.65 -3.59 -14.49
CA LYS A 115 -7.55 -3.24 -15.60
C LYS A 115 -7.37 -4.16 -16.81
N TYR A 116 -6.13 -4.50 -17.14
CA TYR A 116 -5.81 -5.39 -18.26
C TYR A 116 -5.63 -6.86 -17.86
N ASP A 117 -5.93 -7.24 -16.62
CA ASP A 117 -5.80 -8.62 -16.12
C ASP A 117 -4.41 -9.21 -16.41
N ILE A 118 -3.37 -8.56 -15.88
CA ILE A 118 -1.95 -8.97 -15.97
C ILE A 118 -1.42 -9.25 -14.55
N PRO A 119 -1.72 -10.42 -13.96
CA PRO A 119 -1.48 -10.68 -12.53
C PRO A 119 -0.02 -10.55 -12.09
N HIS A 120 0.92 -10.97 -12.94
CA HIS A 120 2.35 -10.91 -12.64
C HIS A 120 2.91 -9.48 -12.68
N LEU A 121 2.40 -8.62 -13.58
CA LEU A 121 2.73 -7.19 -13.56
C LEU A 121 2.16 -6.51 -12.31
N LYS A 122 0.92 -6.83 -11.94
CA LYS A 122 0.27 -6.34 -10.72
C LYS A 122 1.11 -6.71 -9.48
N GLN A 123 1.50 -7.97 -9.37
CA GLN A 123 2.33 -8.45 -8.25
C GLN A 123 3.70 -7.76 -8.22
N MET A 124 4.35 -7.58 -9.37
CA MET A 124 5.63 -6.87 -9.48
C MET A 124 5.50 -5.42 -9.02
N ALA A 125 4.41 -4.73 -9.37
CA ALA A 125 4.16 -3.36 -8.94
C ALA A 125 4.00 -3.23 -7.43
N ILE A 126 3.29 -4.19 -6.81
CA ILE A 126 3.15 -4.27 -5.35
C ILE A 126 4.51 -4.48 -4.68
N GLU A 127 5.36 -5.36 -5.21
CA GLU A 127 6.68 -5.65 -4.65
C GLU A 127 7.63 -4.46 -4.76
N LYS A 128 7.62 -3.77 -5.92
CA LYS A 128 8.43 -2.56 -6.11
C LYS A 128 7.96 -1.41 -5.23
N PHE A 129 6.64 -1.23 -5.08
CA PHE A 129 6.07 -0.28 -4.11
C PHE A 129 6.54 -0.58 -2.68
N LYS A 130 6.47 -1.86 -2.27
CA LYS A 130 6.90 -2.30 -0.93
C LYS A 130 8.39 -2.04 -0.67
N ALA A 131 9.23 -2.17 -1.69
CA ALA A 131 10.66 -1.90 -1.60
C ALA A 131 10.99 -0.39 -1.62
N GLY A 132 10.18 0.42 -2.32
CA GLY A 132 10.41 1.86 -2.47
C GLY A 132 9.87 2.72 -1.31
N ILE A 133 8.85 2.24 -0.58
CA ILE A 133 8.18 3.03 0.46
C ILE A 133 9.10 3.48 1.60
N ASP A 134 10.15 2.72 1.92
CA ASP A 134 11.10 3.07 2.98
C ASP A 134 12.04 4.22 2.56
N VAL A 135 12.18 4.47 1.25
CA VAL A 135 13.08 5.47 0.68
C VAL A 135 12.33 6.76 0.32
N ALA A 136 11.11 6.64 -0.22
CA ALA A 136 10.33 7.76 -0.78
C ALA A 136 9.14 8.16 0.14
N ALA A 137 9.39 8.34 1.44
CA ALA A 137 8.32 8.62 2.40
C ALA A 137 7.61 9.97 2.18
N GLU A 138 8.25 10.91 1.47
CA GLU A 138 7.68 12.22 1.14
C GLU A 138 6.52 12.15 0.15
N ASP A 139 6.55 11.21 -0.79
CA ASP A 139 5.53 11.01 -1.83
C ASP A 139 4.37 10.12 -1.38
N LEU A 140 4.46 9.59 -0.15
CA LEU A 140 3.52 8.60 0.37
C LEU A 140 2.07 9.11 0.42
N ALA A 141 1.86 10.42 0.62
CA ALA A 141 0.52 11.00 0.71
C ALA A 141 -0.22 10.89 -0.64
N THR A 142 0.42 11.36 -1.72
CA THR A 142 -0.13 11.28 -3.09
C THR A 142 -0.38 9.83 -3.49
N ALA A 143 0.60 8.95 -3.25
CA ALA A 143 0.45 7.54 -3.54
C ALA A 143 -0.67 6.88 -2.73
N ALA A 144 -0.88 7.28 -1.48
CA ALA A 144 -1.99 6.78 -0.66
C ALA A 144 -3.35 7.25 -1.18
N GLU A 145 -3.51 8.52 -1.56
CA GLU A 145 -4.74 9.02 -2.19
C GLU A 145 -5.08 8.19 -3.42
N LEU A 146 -4.12 8.02 -4.34
CA LEU A 146 -4.28 7.19 -5.53
C LEU A 146 -4.64 5.73 -5.21
N ALA A 147 -4.03 5.16 -4.17
CA ALA A 147 -4.31 3.77 -3.79
C ALA A 147 -5.74 3.62 -3.28
N TYR A 148 -6.24 4.55 -2.46
CA TYR A 148 -7.60 4.45 -1.92
C TYR A 148 -8.68 4.76 -2.97
N ASP A 149 -8.40 5.61 -3.94
CA ASP A 149 -9.32 5.91 -5.05
C ASP A 149 -9.48 4.73 -6.03
N ALA A 150 -8.48 3.85 -6.10
CA ALA A 150 -8.45 2.72 -7.04
C ALA A 150 -8.74 1.34 -6.40
N SER A 151 -9.61 1.32 -5.38
CA SER A 151 -10.08 0.07 -4.77
C SER A 151 -11.00 -0.73 -5.73
N PRO A 152 -10.89 -2.07 -5.84
CA PRO A 152 -10.08 -3.00 -5.03
C PRO A 152 -8.69 -3.32 -5.61
N ALA A 153 -8.28 -2.72 -6.73
CA ALA A 153 -7.05 -3.08 -7.44
C ALA A 153 -5.78 -2.99 -6.56
N THR A 154 -5.79 -2.10 -5.58
CA THR A 154 -4.64 -1.67 -4.76
C THR A 154 -4.68 -2.16 -3.31
N GLU A 155 -5.52 -3.14 -2.96
CA GLU A 155 -5.70 -3.63 -1.56
C GLU A 155 -4.37 -3.94 -0.85
N LYS A 156 -3.49 -4.72 -1.49
CA LYS A 156 -2.15 -5.07 -0.94
C LYS A 156 -1.22 -3.87 -0.78
N ILE A 157 -1.44 -2.81 -1.54
CA ILE A 157 -0.71 -1.53 -1.41
C ILE A 157 -1.25 -0.78 -0.20
N ARG A 158 -2.58 -0.67 -0.05
CA ARG A 158 -3.24 -0.05 1.12
C ARG A 158 -2.77 -0.69 2.43
N GLU A 159 -2.74 -2.03 2.50
CA GLU A 159 -2.23 -2.78 3.64
C GLU A 159 -0.80 -2.38 4.01
N ARG A 160 0.09 -2.27 3.00
CA ARG A 160 1.49 -1.88 3.22
C ARG A 160 1.60 -0.43 3.73
N ILE A 161 0.83 0.49 3.15
CA ILE A 161 0.80 1.90 3.56
C ILE A 161 0.40 2.02 5.04
N VAL A 162 -0.67 1.32 5.44
CA VAL A 162 -1.12 1.30 6.82
C VAL A 162 -0.06 0.70 7.76
N ALA A 163 0.53 -0.44 7.39
CA ALA A 163 1.58 -1.06 8.18
C ALA A 163 2.78 -0.12 8.39
N PHE A 164 3.26 0.49 7.30
CA PHE A 164 4.35 1.47 7.32
C PHE A 164 4.03 2.69 8.18
N GLY A 165 2.80 3.21 8.06
CA GLY A 165 2.33 4.35 8.83
C GLY A 165 2.28 4.09 10.33
N ILE A 166 1.97 2.86 10.76
CA ILE A 166 2.02 2.46 12.18
C ILE A 166 3.47 2.25 12.65
N GLU A 167 4.30 1.58 11.85
CA GLU A 167 5.72 1.32 12.16
C GLU A 167 6.50 2.62 12.41
N ASN A 168 6.25 3.62 11.56
CA ASN A 168 6.96 4.91 11.59
C ASN A 168 6.20 6.01 12.33
N LYS A 169 5.08 5.67 13.00
CA LYS A 169 4.28 6.62 13.80
C LYS A 169 3.87 7.88 13.01
N LEU A 170 3.57 7.73 11.72
CA LEU A 170 3.32 8.86 10.80
C LEU A 170 2.06 9.67 11.13
N LEU A 171 1.17 9.11 11.94
CA LEU A 171 -0.09 9.71 12.41
C LEU A 171 -0.08 9.96 13.92
N SER A 172 1.11 10.00 14.53
CA SER A 172 1.26 10.36 15.95
C SER A 172 0.88 11.82 16.20
N THR A 173 0.42 12.11 17.42
CA THR A 173 -0.08 13.43 17.87
C THR A 173 0.94 14.57 17.82
N ALA A 174 2.15 14.34 17.33
CA ALA A 174 3.27 15.27 17.35
C ALA A 174 3.50 16.04 16.03
N GLY A 175 2.73 15.80 14.96
CA GLY A 175 2.91 16.54 13.70
C GLY A 175 1.81 16.33 12.66
N LYS A 176 1.66 17.32 11.76
CA LYS A 176 0.84 17.22 10.54
C LYS A 176 1.73 16.72 9.41
N THR A 177 1.59 15.46 9.06
CA THR A 177 2.23 14.85 7.87
C THR A 177 1.28 14.91 6.68
N GLY A 178 1.77 14.78 5.44
CA GLY A 178 0.89 14.67 4.26
C GLY A 178 -0.12 13.53 4.42
N ILE A 179 0.30 12.40 5.00
CA ILE A 179 -0.57 11.26 5.29
C ILE A 179 -1.69 11.57 6.30
N SER A 180 -1.51 12.54 7.21
CA SER A 180 -2.58 12.99 8.12
C SER A 180 -3.71 13.72 7.39
N ALA A 181 -3.39 14.44 6.30
CA ALA A 181 -4.39 15.04 5.44
C ALA A 181 -5.21 13.98 4.71
N VAL A 182 -4.55 12.93 4.19
CA VAL A 182 -5.21 11.77 3.56
C VAL A 182 -6.20 11.12 4.53
N MET A 183 -5.80 10.92 5.80
CA MET A 183 -6.70 10.38 6.83
C MET A 183 -7.91 11.28 7.09
N GLY A 184 -7.73 12.61 7.07
CA GLY A 184 -8.84 13.56 7.22
C GLY A 184 -9.83 13.53 6.06
N ASN A 185 -9.36 13.25 4.84
CA ASN A 185 -10.17 13.28 3.63
C ASN A 185 -10.74 11.90 3.23
N ASN A 186 -10.16 10.81 3.74
CA ASN A 186 -10.53 9.45 3.35
C ASN A 186 -10.95 8.59 4.55
N ALA A 187 -12.26 8.35 4.68
CA ALA A 187 -12.83 7.57 5.78
C ALA A 187 -12.43 6.09 5.74
N GLU A 188 -12.20 5.51 4.56
CA GLU A 188 -11.72 4.14 4.45
C GLU A 188 -10.29 4.00 4.97
N PHE A 189 -9.41 4.95 4.62
CA PHE A 189 -8.05 4.96 5.16
C PHE A 189 -8.04 5.09 6.67
N ALA A 190 -8.89 5.97 7.23
CA ALA A 190 -9.02 6.12 8.68
C ALA A 190 -9.47 4.81 9.35
N ARG A 191 -10.46 4.12 8.76
CA ARG A 191 -10.97 2.83 9.25
C ARG A 191 -9.90 1.75 9.21
N ASP A 192 -9.24 1.57 8.06
CA ASP A 192 -8.24 0.52 7.86
C ASP A 192 -7.04 0.73 8.80
N TYR A 193 -6.62 1.99 8.99
CA TYR A 193 -5.57 2.34 9.94
C TYR A 193 -5.98 2.02 11.40
N ALA A 194 -7.20 2.38 11.79
CA ALA A 194 -7.71 2.10 13.14
C ALA A 194 -7.79 0.58 13.40
N GLN A 195 -8.32 -0.20 12.46
CA GLN A 195 -8.40 -1.65 12.56
C GLN A 195 -7.02 -2.30 12.67
N ALA A 196 -6.06 -1.86 11.85
CA ALA A 196 -4.69 -2.37 11.92
C ALA A 196 -3.99 -1.99 13.23
N LEU A 197 -4.24 -0.80 13.77
CA LEU A 197 -3.72 -0.36 15.05
C LEU A 197 -4.30 -1.20 16.21
N GLU A 198 -5.62 -1.42 16.22
CA GLU A 198 -6.29 -2.27 17.22
C GLU A 198 -5.74 -3.70 17.19
N SER A 199 -5.63 -4.31 16.00
CA SER A 199 -5.06 -5.65 15.82
C SER A 199 -3.61 -5.75 16.34
N ARG A 200 -2.82 -4.67 16.20
CA ARG A 200 -1.47 -4.61 16.79
C ARG A 200 -1.48 -4.46 18.30
N LEU A 201 -2.43 -3.71 18.86
CA LEU A 201 -2.62 -3.55 20.30
C LEU A 201 -3.15 -4.82 20.96
N ASP A 202 -3.93 -5.64 20.25
CA ASP A 202 -4.41 -6.94 20.75
C ASP A 202 -3.26 -7.87 21.16
N LYS A 203 -2.11 -7.78 20.49
CA LYS A 203 -0.90 -8.52 20.91
C LYS A 203 -0.40 -8.14 22.30
N TYR A 204 -0.72 -6.94 22.75
CA TYR A 204 -0.39 -6.41 24.07
C TYR A 204 -1.59 -6.41 25.01
N ARG A 205 -2.78 -6.85 24.57
CA ARG A 205 -3.90 -7.10 25.47
C ARG A 205 -3.56 -8.30 26.33
N VAL A 206 -2.98 -8.03 27.49
CA VAL A 206 -2.91 -8.99 28.58
C VAL A 206 -4.34 -9.24 29.03
N ALA A 207 -4.78 -10.50 29.01
CA ALA A 207 -6.06 -10.88 29.59
C ALA A 207 -6.10 -10.38 31.04
N THR A 208 -7.15 -9.65 31.38
CA THR A 208 -7.34 -9.13 32.74
C THR A 208 -7.30 -10.30 33.72
N GLN A 209 -6.32 -10.30 34.61
CA GLN A 209 -6.21 -11.38 35.59
C GLN A 209 -7.39 -11.33 36.56
N PRO A 210 -7.85 -12.47 37.12
CA PRO A 210 -9.00 -12.51 38.04
C PRO A 210 -8.85 -11.63 39.29
N ASN A 211 -7.61 -11.28 39.64
CA ASN A 211 -7.20 -10.46 40.76
C ASN A 211 -6.85 -9.02 40.36
N GLU A 212 -7.12 -8.60 39.12
CA GLU A 212 -6.95 -7.21 38.69
C GLU A 212 -8.17 -6.36 39.07
N HIS A 213 -7.90 -5.26 39.76
CA HIS A 213 -8.90 -4.28 40.15
C HIS A 213 -8.55 -2.92 39.55
N ARG A 214 -9.57 -2.14 39.17
CA ARG A 214 -9.43 -0.74 38.79
C ARG A 214 -9.51 0.11 40.04
N TYR A 215 -8.42 0.77 40.40
CA TYR A 215 -8.31 1.66 41.56
C TYR A 215 -8.54 3.12 41.15
N HIS A 216 -9.34 3.84 41.94
CA HIS A 216 -9.63 5.27 41.75
C HIS A 216 -8.85 6.10 42.76
N CYS A 217 -8.20 7.17 42.29
CA CYS A 217 -7.45 8.07 43.17
C CYS A 217 -8.38 8.73 44.20
N PRO A 218 -8.06 8.72 45.51
CA PRO A 218 -8.89 9.35 46.55
C PRO A 218 -8.85 10.88 46.56
N SER A 219 -7.95 11.50 45.78
CA SER A 219 -7.84 12.96 45.71
C SER A 219 -9.01 13.53 44.92
N THR A 220 -9.77 14.45 45.50
CA THR A 220 -10.87 15.17 44.81
C THR A 220 -10.41 15.98 43.60
N SER A 221 -9.11 16.25 43.50
CA SER A 221 -8.47 16.93 42.36
C SER A 221 -7.90 15.98 41.31
N CYS A 222 -8.02 14.66 41.47
CA CYS A 222 -7.43 13.66 40.57
C CYS A 222 -8.46 12.59 40.21
N GLU A 223 -9.06 12.69 39.03
CA GLU A 223 -10.08 11.76 38.53
C GLU A 223 -9.47 10.58 37.74
N ARG A 224 -8.21 10.21 38.03
CA ARG A 224 -7.48 9.17 37.29
C ARG A 224 -7.66 7.80 37.95
N THR A 225 -7.60 6.77 37.10
CA THR A 225 -7.66 5.36 37.52
C THR A 225 -6.49 4.59 36.96
N PHE A 226 -6.11 3.52 37.64
CA PHE A 226 -5.18 2.51 37.11
C PHE A 226 -5.69 1.10 37.40
N VAL A 227 -5.20 0.12 36.65
CA VAL A 227 -5.49 -1.30 36.85
C VAL A 227 -4.26 -1.97 37.44
N ALA A 228 -4.43 -2.71 38.53
CA ALA A 228 -3.36 -3.50 39.14
C ALA A 228 -3.91 -4.72 39.89
N ALA A 229 -3.07 -5.73 40.05
CA ALA A 229 -3.30 -6.83 40.97
C ALA A 229 -2.57 -6.56 42.30
N ILE A 230 -3.24 -5.88 43.24
CA ILE A 230 -2.70 -5.63 44.59
C ILE A 230 -3.20 -6.76 45.51
N PRO A 231 -2.31 -7.59 46.09
CA PRO A 231 -2.72 -8.62 47.03
C PRO A 231 -3.45 -8.01 48.24
N GLU A 232 -4.48 -8.67 48.76
CA GLU A 232 -5.25 -8.16 49.92
C GLU A 232 -4.37 -7.85 51.13
N ARG A 233 -3.28 -8.60 51.35
CA ARG A 233 -2.30 -8.31 52.42
C ARG A 233 -1.60 -6.95 52.29
N CYS A 234 -1.62 -6.34 51.10
CA CYS A 234 -0.94 -5.07 50.80
C CYS A 234 -1.86 -3.85 50.93
N ILE A 235 -3.17 -4.02 51.18
CA ILE A 235 -4.11 -2.89 51.37
C ILE A 235 -3.85 -2.06 52.64
N LEU A 236 -3.01 -2.57 53.55
CA LEU A 236 -2.54 -1.86 54.75
C LEU A 236 -1.32 -0.94 54.46
N GLY A 237 -0.85 -0.90 53.21
CA GLY A 237 0.23 -0.02 52.78
C GLY A 237 -0.25 1.36 52.33
N THR A 238 0.68 2.31 52.24
CA THR A 238 0.45 3.62 51.61
C THR A 238 0.89 3.57 50.16
N PHE A 239 0.00 3.94 49.24
CA PHE A 239 0.27 3.99 47.80
C PHE A 239 0.24 5.44 47.31
N ALA A 240 1.23 5.80 46.50
CA ALA A 240 1.28 7.08 45.82
C ALA A 240 0.52 6.99 44.48
N CYS A 241 -0.28 8.01 44.18
CA CYS A 241 -0.85 8.16 42.86
C CYS A 241 0.25 8.56 41.86
N TYR A 242 0.40 7.81 40.77
CA TYR A 242 1.39 8.09 39.73
C TYR A 242 1.20 9.46 39.04
N TRP A 243 -0.02 10.02 39.07
CA TRP A 243 -0.33 11.27 38.38
C TRP A 243 -0.32 12.52 39.27
N CYS A 244 -0.78 12.40 40.52
CA CYS A 244 -0.84 13.55 41.43
C CYS A 244 0.16 13.48 42.58
N GLU A 245 0.98 12.42 42.63
CA GLU A 245 2.06 12.15 43.60
C GLU A 245 1.63 12.10 45.07
N LYS A 246 0.35 12.33 45.37
CA LYS A 246 -0.24 12.21 46.69
C LYS A 246 -0.30 10.75 47.12
N SER A 247 0.06 10.54 48.38
CA SER A 247 0.08 9.23 49.03
C SER A 247 -1.17 9.01 49.87
N PHE A 248 -1.85 7.89 49.67
CA PHE A 248 -3.04 7.50 50.41
C PHE A 248 -2.92 6.06 50.90
N HIS A 249 -3.46 5.79 52.07
CA HIS A 249 -3.56 4.43 52.60
C HIS A 249 -4.48 3.57 51.70
N GLY A 250 -4.17 2.28 51.55
CA GLY A 250 -4.79 1.37 50.58
C GLY A 250 -6.31 1.23 50.70
N ASP A 251 -6.86 1.36 51.90
CA ASP A 251 -8.30 1.36 52.21
C ASP A 251 -9.08 2.53 51.59
N ARG A 252 -8.41 3.66 51.34
CA ARG A 252 -9.03 4.85 50.73
C ARG A 252 -9.22 4.71 49.22
N TRP A 253 -8.52 3.76 48.59
CA TRP A 253 -8.60 3.55 47.15
C TRP A 253 -9.85 2.74 46.81
N GLN A 254 -10.85 3.41 46.23
CA GLN A 254 -12.04 2.72 45.74
C GLN A 254 -11.68 1.84 44.55
N HIS A 255 -12.01 0.55 44.63
CA HIS A 255 -11.67 -0.40 43.59
C HIS A 255 -12.89 -1.16 43.06
N SER A 256 -12.93 -1.41 41.76
CA SER A 256 -13.91 -2.28 41.12
C SER A 256 -13.20 -3.40 40.36
N ARG A 257 -13.81 -4.60 40.32
CA ARG A 257 -13.28 -5.68 39.46
C ARG A 257 -13.35 -5.23 38.01
N VAL A 258 -12.27 -5.45 37.27
CA VAL A 258 -12.27 -5.20 35.83
C VAL A 258 -13.09 -6.30 35.16
N LYS A 259 -14.23 -5.95 34.55
CA LYS A 259 -14.96 -6.88 33.69
C LYS A 259 -14.17 -6.99 32.39
N GLY A 260 -13.76 -8.21 32.05
CA GLY A 260 -13.14 -8.53 30.76
C GLY A 260 -14.10 -8.34 29.60
#